data_AF-A0A6B3GS86-F1
#
_entry.id   AF-A0A6B3GS86-F1
#
_cell.length_a   1.000
_cell.length_b   1.000
_cell.length_c   1.000
_cell.angle_alpha   90.00
_cell.angle_beta   90.00
_cell.angle_gamma   90.00
#
_symmetry.space_group_name_H-M   'P 1'
#
loop_
_entity.id
_entity.type
_entity.pdbx_description
1 polymer ?
#
loop_
_entity_poly.entity_id
_entity_poly.type
_entity_poly.pdbx_seq_one_letter_code
_entity_poly.pdbx_strand_id
1 'polypeptide(L)'
;MTASKTAAHTTGSGELNWLLDDLVNRVAGIRKVLVLSGDGLPTGVSQDLTREDSEHLAAVASGFHSLAKGVGRHFDAGRVRQTVVELDEAFLFVTAAGDGSCLAVLADSDSDVGLVAYEMTLLVKRVGVHLGSAPRTDLPAGG
;
A
#
# COMPACT_ATOMS: atom_id res chain seq x y z
N MET A 1 30.97 21.95 -18.65
CA MET A 1 29.81 22.40 -17.83
C MET A 1 28.84 21.23 -17.75
N THR A 2 28.78 20.61 -16.55
CA THR A 2 27.68 19.87 -15.89
C THR A 2 26.60 19.18 -16.74
N ALA A 3 26.06 17.99 -16.45
CA ALA A 3 26.33 16.83 -15.59
C ALA A 3 25.09 15.91 -15.74
N SER A 4 25.27 14.61 -15.58
CA SER A 4 24.29 13.51 -15.71
C SER A 4 23.04 13.62 -14.83
N LYS A 5 21.97 12.91 -15.23
CA LYS A 5 21.05 12.26 -14.27
C LYS A 5 20.58 10.89 -14.78
N THR A 6 21.19 9.87 -14.20
CA THR A 6 20.89 8.44 -14.33
C THR A 6 19.47 8.12 -13.84
N ALA A 7 18.69 7.43 -14.67
CA ALA A 7 17.46 6.75 -14.27
C ALA A 7 17.81 5.53 -13.42
N ALA A 8 17.27 5.43 -12.21
CA ALA A 8 17.48 4.30 -11.31
C ALA A 8 16.15 3.81 -10.71
N HIS A 9 16.01 2.47 -10.72
CA HIS A 9 15.03 1.59 -10.05
C HIS A 9 13.68 1.30 -10.72
N THR A 10 13.68 0.35 -11.67
CA THR A 10 12.45 -0.22 -12.28
C THR A 10 12.17 -1.68 -11.88
N THR A 11 13.07 -2.35 -11.15
CA THR A 11 12.92 -3.80 -10.86
C THR A 11 11.95 -4.09 -9.70
N GLY A 12 11.92 -3.25 -8.66
CA GLY A 12 11.08 -3.47 -7.47
C GLY A 12 9.59 -3.20 -7.68
N SER A 13 9.24 -2.21 -8.51
CA SER A 13 7.83 -1.87 -8.79
C SER A 13 7.14 -2.91 -9.67
N GLY A 14 7.86 -3.55 -10.60
CA GLY A 14 7.29 -4.60 -11.46
C GLY A 14 6.93 -5.86 -10.68
N GLU A 15 7.79 -6.29 -9.75
CA GLU A 15 7.51 -7.41 -8.85
C GLU A 15 6.37 -7.09 -7.88
N LEU A 16 6.32 -5.86 -7.35
CA LEU A 16 5.23 -5.44 -6.49
C LEU A 16 3.88 -5.47 -7.24
N ASN A 17 3.81 -4.92 -8.45
CA ASN A 17 2.58 -4.93 -9.25
C ASN A 17 2.06 -6.35 -9.50
N TRP A 18 2.94 -7.29 -9.86
CA TRP A 18 2.58 -8.69 -10.04
C TRP A 18 1.96 -9.31 -8.77
N LEU A 19 2.48 -9.01 -7.59
CA LEU A 19 1.90 -9.49 -6.33
C LEU A 19 0.50 -8.94 -6.07
N LEU A 20 0.24 -7.70 -6.48
CA LEU A 20 -1.09 -7.08 -6.35
C LEU A 20 -2.07 -7.68 -7.35
N ASP A 21 -1.61 -7.97 -8.56
CA ASP A 21 -2.40 -8.65 -9.59
C ASP A 21 -2.75 -10.09 -9.15
N ASP A 22 -1.82 -10.81 -8.53
CA ASP A 22 -2.08 -12.14 -7.95
C ASP A 22 -3.19 -12.07 -6.88
N LEU A 23 -3.22 -11.01 -6.06
CA LEU A 23 -4.30 -10.81 -5.08
C LEU A 23 -5.66 -10.59 -5.76
N VAL A 24 -5.72 -9.68 -6.75
CA VAL A 24 -6.95 -9.38 -7.50
C VAL A 24 -7.51 -10.66 -8.14
N ASN A 25 -6.64 -11.49 -8.73
CA ASN A 25 -7.04 -12.71 -9.40
C ASN A 25 -7.50 -13.84 -8.45
N ARG A 26 -6.99 -13.87 -7.21
CA ARG A 26 -7.32 -14.92 -6.23
C ARG A 26 -8.61 -14.67 -5.48
N VAL A 27 -8.94 -13.40 -5.23
CA VAL A 27 -10.09 -13.03 -4.42
C VAL A 27 -11.13 -12.35 -5.30
N ALA A 28 -12.17 -13.10 -5.62
CA ALA A 28 -13.33 -12.57 -6.34
C ALA A 28 -13.90 -11.37 -5.57
N GLY A 29 -14.23 -10.31 -6.31
CA GLY A 29 -14.78 -9.07 -5.77
C GLY A 29 -13.72 -8.02 -5.36
N ILE A 30 -12.42 -8.32 -5.39
CA ILE A 30 -11.41 -7.26 -5.31
C ILE A 30 -11.36 -6.52 -6.65
N ARG A 31 -11.59 -5.21 -6.61
CA ARG A 31 -11.58 -4.33 -7.79
C ARG A 31 -10.24 -3.65 -8.01
N LYS A 32 -9.63 -3.13 -6.94
CA LYS A 32 -8.45 -2.26 -7.01
C LYS A 32 -7.53 -2.55 -5.82
N VAL A 33 -6.23 -2.66 -6.09
CA VAL A 33 -5.21 -2.84 -5.06
C VAL A 33 -4.05 -1.88 -5.30
N LEU A 34 -3.56 -1.26 -4.24
CA LEU A 34 -2.50 -0.26 -4.26
C LEU A 34 -1.61 -0.42 -3.03
N VAL A 35 -0.30 -0.32 -3.21
CA VAL A 35 0.65 -0.07 -2.12
C VAL A 35 1.19 1.35 -2.25
N LEU A 36 1.13 2.11 -1.16
CA LEU A 36 1.62 3.47 -1.08
C LEU A 36 2.71 3.61 -0.01
N SER A 37 3.64 4.54 -0.22
CA SER A 37 4.65 4.93 0.76
C SER A 37 4.09 5.89 1.81
N GLY A 38 4.89 6.18 2.85
CA GLY A 38 4.46 7.00 3.98
C GLY A 38 4.26 8.48 3.66
N ASP A 39 4.73 8.93 2.50
CA ASP A 39 4.46 10.25 1.92
C ASP A 39 3.17 10.27 1.08
N GLY A 40 2.46 9.14 0.95
CA GLY A 40 1.20 9.05 0.23
C GLY A 40 1.34 8.79 -1.27
N LEU A 41 2.54 8.45 -1.77
CA LEU A 41 2.75 8.17 -3.19
C LEU A 41 2.51 6.69 -3.52
N PRO A 42 1.87 6.37 -4.66
CA PRO A 42 1.80 5.00 -5.16
C PRO A 42 3.19 4.41 -5.42
N THR A 43 3.43 3.20 -4.91
CA THR A 43 4.68 2.44 -5.09
C THR A 43 4.47 1.12 -5.83
N GLY A 44 3.24 0.60 -5.81
CA GLY A 44 2.78 -0.51 -6.64
C GLY A 44 1.27 -0.46 -6.82
N VAL A 45 0.78 -0.89 -7.98
CA VAL A 45 -0.63 -0.84 -8.37
C VAL A 45 -1.03 -2.11 -9.10
N SER A 46 -2.29 -2.53 -8.94
CA SER A 46 -2.88 -3.60 -9.76
C SER A 46 -3.16 -3.12 -11.19
N GLN A 47 -3.21 -4.06 -12.14
CA GLN A 47 -3.24 -3.86 -13.59
C GLN A 47 -4.35 -2.91 -14.07
N ASP A 48 -5.54 -2.96 -13.46
CA ASP A 48 -6.70 -2.17 -13.90
C ASP A 48 -6.81 -0.79 -13.21
N LEU A 49 -5.79 -0.39 -12.45
CA LEU A 49 -5.77 0.91 -11.78
C LEU A 49 -5.08 1.96 -12.66
N THR A 50 -5.87 2.94 -13.14
CA THR A 50 -5.31 4.06 -13.90
C THR A 50 -4.37 4.90 -13.04
N ARG A 51 -3.46 5.65 -13.67
CA ARG A 51 -2.54 6.54 -12.96
C ARG A 51 -3.29 7.54 -12.08
N GLU A 52 -4.33 8.18 -12.62
CA GLU A 52 -5.15 9.16 -11.90
C GLU A 52 -5.89 8.51 -10.72
N ASP A 53 -6.53 7.36 -10.94
CA ASP A 53 -7.22 6.63 -9.88
C ASP A 53 -6.25 6.18 -8.78
N SER A 54 -5.02 5.81 -9.15
CA SER A 54 -3.99 5.40 -8.18
C SER A 54 -3.56 6.55 -7.28
N GLU A 55 -3.38 7.75 -7.84
CA GLU A 55 -3.02 8.95 -7.09
C GLU A 55 -4.17 9.35 -6.15
N HIS A 56 -5.41 9.29 -6.65
CA HIS A 56 -6.60 9.58 -5.84
C HIS A 56 -6.78 8.58 -4.69
N LEU A 57 -6.71 7.28 -4.98
CA LEU A 57 -6.84 6.24 -3.96
C LEU A 57 -5.71 6.32 -2.92
N ALA A 58 -4.49 6.66 -3.32
CA ALA A 58 -3.38 6.85 -2.38
C ALA A 58 -3.58 8.06 -1.46
N ALA A 59 -4.09 9.17 -1.99
CA ALA A 59 -4.44 10.34 -1.19
C ALA A 59 -5.53 10.00 -0.15
N VAL A 60 -6.57 9.29 -0.56
CA VAL A 60 -7.65 8.86 0.34
C VAL A 60 -7.13 7.89 1.42
N ALA A 61 -6.38 6.86 1.03
CA ALA A 61 -5.85 5.86 1.95
C ALA A 61 -4.86 6.45 2.97
N SER A 62 -3.96 7.34 2.53
CA SER A 62 -3.02 8.03 3.42
C SER A 62 -3.73 8.96 4.42
N GLY A 63 -4.82 9.61 4.00
CA GLY A 63 -5.70 10.39 4.87
C GLY A 63 -6.32 9.54 5.98
N PHE A 64 -6.96 8.42 5.61
CA PHE A 64 -7.54 7.47 6.59
C PHE A 64 -6.50 6.94 7.58
N HIS A 65 -5.33 6.53 7.07
CA HIS A 65 -4.27 6.01 7.91
C HIS A 65 -3.75 7.06 8.91
N SER A 66 -3.64 8.32 8.48
CA SER A 66 -3.19 9.43 9.33
C SER A 66 -4.21 9.77 10.43
N LEU A 67 -5.50 9.81 10.09
CA LEU A 67 -6.58 10.02 11.05
C LEU A 67 -6.62 8.88 12.09
N ALA A 68 -6.54 7.62 11.64
CA ALA A 68 -6.51 6.46 12.53
C ALA A 68 -5.29 6.48 13.46
N LYS A 69 -4.11 6.87 12.97
CA LYS A 69 -2.91 7.08 13.80
C LYS A 69 -3.11 8.20 14.84
N GLY A 70 -3.89 9.23 14.51
CA GLY A 70 -4.30 10.28 15.43
C GLY A 70 -5.10 9.71 16.60
N VAL A 71 -6.10 8.88 16.32
CA VAL A 71 -6.91 8.18 17.34
C VAL A 71 -6.03 7.33 18.25
N GLY A 72 -5.18 6.46 17.68
CA GLY A 72 -4.29 5.59 18.45
C GLY A 72 -3.37 6.35 19.41
N ARG A 73 -2.81 7.49 18.98
CA ARG A 73 -1.97 8.35 19.82
C ARG A 73 -2.76 9.13 20.87
N HIS A 74 -3.91 9.70 20.49
CA HIS A 74 -4.68 10.58 21.37
C HIS A 74 -5.33 9.82 22.52
N PHE A 75 -5.80 8.60 22.25
CA PHE A 75 -6.50 7.77 23.24
C PHE A 75 -5.62 6.65 23.83
N ASP A 76 -4.31 6.67 23.59
CA ASP A 76 -3.36 5.62 24.01
C ASP A 76 -3.82 4.19 23.64
N ALA A 77 -4.43 4.06 22.46
CA ALA A 77 -5.03 2.80 21.98
C ALA A 77 -4.07 1.97 21.11
N GLY A 78 -2.78 2.30 21.13
CA GLY A 78 -1.73 1.58 20.40
C GLY A 78 -1.72 1.86 18.89
N ARG A 79 -1.19 0.89 18.13
CA ARG A 79 -0.97 1.01 16.69
C ARG A 79 -2.23 0.65 15.89
N VAL A 80 -2.48 1.38 14.80
CA VAL A 80 -3.53 1.05 13.84
C VAL A 80 -3.25 -0.31 13.22
N ARG A 81 -4.21 -1.24 13.37
CA ARG A 81 -4.14 -2.54 12.70
C ARG A 81 -4.67 -2.42 11.28
N GLN A 82 -5.86 -1.85 11.12
CA GLN A 82 -6.54 -1.70 9.85
C GLN A 82 -7.63 -0.64 9.99
N THR A 83 -7.92 0.07 8.89
CA THR A 83 -9.11 0.88 8.70
C THR A 83 -10.01 0.16 7.71
N VAL A 84 -11.31 0.10 8.00
CA VAL A 84 -12.34 -0.42 7.09
C VAL A 84 -13.39 0.66 6.90
N VAL A 85 -13.72 0.94 5.64
CA VAL A 85 -14.79 1.86 5.26
C VAL A 85 -15.79 1.05 4.45
N GLU A 86 -17.02 1.01 4.93
CA GLU A 86 -18.16 0.39 4.27
C GLU A 86 -18.90 1.46 3.48
N LEU A 87 -19.09 1.21 2.18
CA LEU A 87 -19.89 2.00 1.26
C LEU A 87 -21.02 1.12 0.74
N ASP A 88 -22.09 1.72 0.22
CA ASP A 88 -23.27 1.00 -0.29
C ASP A 88 -22.89 -0.16 -1.24
N GLU A 89 -21.89 0.06 -2.10
CA GLU A 89 -21.50 -0.87 -3.16
C GLU A 89 -20.04 -1.34 -3.05
N ALA A 90 -19.35 -1.05 -1.95
CA ALA A 90 -17.94 -1.39 -1.80
C ALA A 90 -17.43 -1.38 -0.37
N PHE A 91 -16.34 -2.09 -0.13
CA PHE A 91 -15.49 -1.92 1.03
C PHE A 91 -14.13 -1.35 0.64
N LEU A 92 -13.62 -0.38 1.39
CA LEU A 92 -12.23 0.06 1.33
C LEU A 92 -11.51 -0.40 2.61
N PHE A 93 -10.44 -1.18 2.41
CA PHE A 93 -9.54 -1.60 3.46
C PHE A 93 -8.22 -0.85 3.34
N VAL A 94 -7.70 -0.34 4.45
CA VAL A 94 -6.38 0.29 4.53
C VAL A 94 -5.61 -0.30 5.71
N THR A 95 -4.48 -0.94 5.44
CA THR A 95 -3.64 -1.57 6.46
C THR A 95 -2.18 -1.15 6.31
N ALA A 96 -1.44 -1.19 7.41
CA ALA A 96 0.02 -1.00 7.35
C ALA A 96 0.67 -2.16 6.56
N ALA A 97 1.63 -1.83 5.70
CA ALA A 97 2.31 -2.76 4.80
C ALA A 97 3.84 -2.75 4.99
N GLY A 98 4.31 -2.56 6.22
CA GLY A 98 5.72 -2.37 6.56
C GLY A 98 6.02 -0.98 7.09
N ASP A 99 7.31 -0.66 7.28
CA ASP A 99 7.73 0.62 7.85
C ASP A 99 7.44 1.77 6.89
N GLY A 100 6.39 2.53 7.23
CA GLY A 100 5.97 3.71 6.48
C GLY A 100 4.98 3.42 5.36
N SER A 101 4.84 2.19 4.87
CA SER A 101 3.95 1.89 3.75
C SER A 101 2.55 1.43 4.18
N CYS A 102 1.58 1.60 3.29
CA CYS A 102 0.20 1.12 3.45
C CYS A 102 -0.25 0.32 2.23
N LEU A 103 -1.10 -0.67 2.46
CA LEU A 103 -1.85 -1.40 1.44
C LEU A 103 -3.30 -0.92 1.47
N ALA A 104 -3.83 -0.53 0.32
CA ALA A 104 -5.22 -0.18 0.11
C ALA A 104 -5.88 -1.19 -0.83
N VAL A 105 -7.06 -1.69 -0.45
CA VAL A 105 -7.84 -2.65 -1.23
C VAL A 105 -9.28 -2.15 -1.31
N LEU A 106 -9.80 -2.02 -2.53
CA LEU A 106 -11.21 -1.76 -2.79
C LEU A 106 -11.87 -3.05 -3.28
N ALA A 107 -12.91 -3.47 -2.60
CA ALA A 107 -13.67 -4.68 -2.91
C ALA A 107 -15.17 -4.36 -3.09
N ASP A 108 -15.89 -5.17 -3.85
CA ASP A 108 -17.35 -5.15 -3.96
C ASP A 108 -18.02 -5.39 -2.60
N SER A 109 -19.23 -4.87 -2.40
CA SER A 109 -20.00 -5.03 -1.16
C SER A 109 -20.46 -6.47 -0.88
N ASP A 110 -20.48 -7.33 -1.89
CA ASP A 110 -20.81 -8.76 -1.78
C ASP A 110 -19.57 -9.66 -1.57
N SER A 111 -18.37 -9.06 -1.45
CA SER A 111 -17.12 -9.79 -1.24
C SER A 111 -17.07 -10.47 0.13
N ASP A 112 -16.43 -11.65 0.20
CA ASP A 112 -16.10 -12.27 1.49
C ASP A 112 -15.01 -11.44 2.20
N VAL A 113 -15.45 -10.58 3.11
CA VAL A 113 -14.59 -9.70 3.91
C VAL A 113 -13.54 -10.49 4.71
N GLY A 114 -13.88 -11.69 5.17
CA GLY A 114 -12.95 -12.55 5.90
C GLY A 114 -11.82 -13.04 5.00
N LEU A 115 -12.15 -13.49 3.79
CA LEU A 115 -11.17 -13.89 2.78
C LEU A 115 -10.29 -12.72 2.33
N VAL A 116 -10.89 -11.56 2.06
CA VAL A 116 -10.16 -10.33 1.70
C VAL A 116 -9.14 -9.98 2.78
N ALA A 117 -9.55 -9.93 4.05
CA ALA A 117 -8.66 -9.60 5.17
C ALA A 117 -7.54 -10.65 5.36
N TYR A 118 -7.85 -11.93 5.15
CA TYR A 118 -6.87 -13.01 5.21
C TYR A 118 -5.78 -12.87 4.14
N GLU A 119 -6.19 -12.72 2.87
CA GLU A 119 -5.25 -12.57 1.75
C GLU A 119 -4.47 -11.27 1.82
N MET A 120 -5.07 -10.17 2.28
CA MET A 120 -4.36 -8.92 2.59
C MET A 120 -3.25 -9.15 3.62
N THR A 121 -3.50 -9.93 4.67
CA THR A 121 -2.49 -10.24 5.69
C THR A 121 -1.32 -11.02 5.10
N LEU A 122 -1.57 -11.96 4.19
CA LEU A 122 -0.53 -12.69 3.47
C LEU A 122 0.25 -11.78 2.51
N LEU A 123 -0.44 -10.89 1.80
CA LEU A 123 0.18 -9.94 0.89
C LEU A 123 1.09 -8.97 1.65
N VAL A 124 0.64 -8.39 2.78
CA VAL A 124 1.48 -7.49 3.60
C VAL A 124 2.79 -8.15 4.03
N LYS A 125 2.75 -9.44 4.40
CA LYS A 125 3.97 -10.19 4.74
C LYS A 125 4.91 -10.30 3.53
N ARG A 126 4.38 -10.57 2.34
CA ARG A 126 5.16 -10.63 1.09
C ARG A 126 5.74 -9.27 0.73
N VAL A 127 4.92 -8.21 0.74
CA VAL A 127 5.34 -6.83 0.44
C VAL A 127 6.40 -6.34 1.41
N GLY A 128 6.30 -6.67 2.70
CA GLY A 128 7.30 -6.32 3.71
C GLY A 128 8.71 -6.84 3.40
N VAL A 129 8.83 -8.02 2.78
CA VAL A 129 10.14 -8.56 2.34
C VAL A 129 10.74 -7.72 1.20
N HIS A 130 9.90 -7.24 0.28
CA HIS A 130 10.34 -6.44 -0.87
C HIS A 130 10.70 -5.01 -0.45
N LEU A 131 9.95 -4.43 0.50
CA LEU A 131 10.20 -3.09 1.03
C LEU A 131 11.35 -3.06 2.06
N GLY A 132 11.57 -4.14 2.80
CA GLY A 132 12.65 -4.26 3.79
C GLY A 132 14.06 -4.39 3.19
N SER A 133 14.18 -4.52 1.87
CA SER A 133 15.46 -4.81 1.18
C SER A 133 16.31 -3.58 0.83
N ALA A 134 15.99 -2.38 1.31
CA ALA A 134 16.84 -1.20 1.07
C ALA A 134 16.97 -0.27 2.29
N PRO A 135 17.91 -0.52 3.22
CA PRO A 135 18.59 0.58 3.88
C PRO A 135 19.39 1.33 2.82
N ARG A 136 19.03 2.59 2.54
CA ARG A 136 19.96 3.50 1.84
C ARG A 136 21.12 3.76 2.79
N THR A 137 22.21 3.03 2.62
CA THR A 137 23.49 3.35 3.26
C THR A 137 24.13 4.52 2.50
N ASP A 138 23.61 5.73 2.69
CA ASP A 138 24.34 6.94 2.35
C ASP A 138 25.10 7.40 3.59
N LEU A 139 26.40 7.06 3.63
CA LEU A 139 27.56 7.93 3.94
C LEU A 139 28.74 7.09 4.44
N PRO A 140 29.89 7.09 3.74
CA PRO A 140 31.16 7.32 4.41
C PRO A 140 31.31 8.83 4.60
N ALA A 141 31.30 9.24 5.86
CA ALA A 141 31.85 10.51 6.30
C ALA A 141 33.30 10.67 5.77
N GLY A 142 33.65 11.91 5.45
CA GLY A 142 34.89 12.24 4.76
C GLY A 142 36.20 11.84 5.46
N GLY A 143 37.25 11.91 4.65
CA GLY A 143 38.67 11.91 4.99
C GLY A 143 39.44 12.49 3.83
#